data_AF-A0A7V3QJR3-F1
#
_entry.id   AF-A0A7V3QJR3-F1
#
_cell.length_a   1.000
_cell.length_b   1.000
_cell.length_c   1.000
_cell.angle_alpha   90.00
_cell.angle_beta   90.00
_cell.angle_gamma   90.00
#
_symmetry.space_group_name_H-M   'P 1'
#
loop_
_entity.id
_entity.type
_entity.pdbx_description
1 polymer ?
#
loop_
_entity_poly.entity_id
_entity_poly.type
_entity_poly.pdbx_seq_one_letter_code
_entity_poly.pdbx_strand_id
1 'polypeptide(L)' 'MKVRASVKPICDKCKVIKRKGRVMVICENPKHKQRQKGGRISWHV' A
#
# COMPACT_ATOMS: atom_id res chain seq x y z
N MET A 1 5.11 -9.23 -2.83
CA MET A 1 4.83 -7.78 -2.83
C MET A 1 4.18 -7.41 -4.15
N LYS A 2 2.89 -7.05 -4.17
CA LYS A 2 2.14 -6.71 -5.39
C LYS A 2 2.03 -5.18 -5.53
N VAL A 3 2.38 -4.62 -6.68
CA VAL A 3 2.26 -3.16 -6.92
C VAL A 3 0.90 -2.89 -7.57
N ARG A 4 0.08 -2.04 -6.97
CA ARG A 4 -1.28 -1.68 -7.44
C ARG A 4 -1.50 -0.18 -7.33
N ALA A 5 -2.35 0.41 -8.18
CA ALA A 5 -2.67 1.85 -8.11
C ALA A 5 -3.44 2.21 -6.82
N SER A 6 -4.34 1.33 -6.38
CA SER A 6 -5.04 1.42 -5.10
C SER A 6 -4.67 0.22 -4.23
N VAL A 7 -4.43 0.46 -2.94
CA VAL A 7 -4.10 -0.57 -1.96
C VAL A 7 -5.22 -0.66 -0.94
N LYS A 8 -5.78 -1.86 -0.77
CA LYS A 8 -6.81 -2.17 0.22
C LYS A 8 -6.37 -3.35 1.09
N PRO A 9 -6.69 -3.36 2.39
CA PRO A 9 -6.52 -4.54 3.23
C PRO A 9 -7.44 -5.67 2.71
N ILE A 10 -6.94 -6.90 2.76
CA ILE A 10 -7.64 -8.12 2.29
C ILE A 10 -8.10 -8.98 3.49
N CYS A 11 -7.53 -8.73 4.66
CA CYS A 11 -7.63 -9.56 5.85
C CYS A 11 -7.56 -8.69 7.11
N ASP A 12 -7.97 -9.21 8.26
CA ASP A 12 -7.96 -8.44 9.52
C ASP A 12 -6.55 -8.10 10.01
N LYS A 13 -5.57 -8.95 9.65
CA LYS A 13 -4.15 -8.73 9.96
C LYS A 13 -3.46 -7.73 9.02
N CYS A 14 -4.14 -7.31 7.95
CA CYS A 14 -3.55 -6.50 6.90
C CYS A 14 -3.53 -5.02 7.35
N LYS A 15 -2.34 -4.46 7.58
CA LYS A 15 -2.19 -3.08 8.05
C LYS A 15 -1.74 -2.16 6.92
N VAL A 16 -2.42 -1.02 6.78
CA VAL A 16 -2.01 0.06 5.86
C VAL A 16 -0.96 0.91 6.57
N ILE A 17 0.22 1.03 5.97
CA ILE A 17 1.34 1.83 6.49
C ILE A 17 1.80 2.84 5.45
N LYS A 18 2.25 4.01 5.91
CA LYS A 18 2.94 5.00 5.08
C LYS A 18 4.42 5.01 5.46
N ARG A 19 5.32 4.64 4.54
CA ARG A 19 6.77 4.69 4.75
C ARG A 19 7.46 5.23 3.50
N LYS A 20 8.46 6.09 3.65
CA LYS A 20 9.21 6.71 2.54
C LYS A 20 8.29 7.38 1.50
N GLY A 21 7.26 8.09 1.97
CA GLY A 21 6.29 8.79 1.11
C GLY A 21 5.37 7.89 0.27
N ARG A 22 5.32 6.58 0.53
CA ARG A 22 4.47 5.62 -0.20
C ARG A 22 3.53 4.87 0.74
N VAL A 23 2.30 4.64 0.28
CA VAL A 23 1.32 3.80 0.98
C VAL A 23 1.54 2.33 0.63
N MET A 24 1.59 1.46 1.64
CA MET A 24 1.78 0.02 1.49
C MET A 24 0.89 -0.75 2.45
N VAL A 25 0.52 -1.98 2.09
CA VAL A 25 -0.16 -2.92 2.98
C VAL A 25 0.83 -4.00 3.38
N ILE A 26 1.00 -4.18 4.69
CA ILE A 26 1.80 -5.27 5.26
C ILE A 26 0.88 -6.31 5.89
N CYS A 27 1.32 -7.56 5.83
CA CYS A 27 0.66 -8.70 6.44
C CYS A 27 1.73 -9.77 6.71
N GLU A 28 1.48 -10.64 7.69
CA GLU A 28 2.26 -11.87 7.91
C GLU A 28 2.28 -12.73 6.63
N ASN A 29 1.13 -12.91 5.98
CA ASN A 29 1.04 -13.61 4.70
C ASN A 29 1.64 -12.76 3.56
N PRO A 30 2.71 -13.23 2.88
CA PRO A 30 3.36 -12.50 1.80
C PRO A 30 2.46 -12.25 0.57
N LYS A 31 1.39 -13.03 0.40
CA LYS A 31 0.41 -12.86 -0.70
C LYS A 31 -0.38 -11.54 -0.60
N HIS A 32 -0.56 -11.02 0.60
CA HIS A 32 -1.33 -9.79 0.87
C HIS A 32 -0.47 -8.51 0.87
N LYS A 33 0.87 -8.65 0.84
CA LYS A 33 1.79 -7.49 0.82
C LYS A 33 1.61 -6.69 -0.46
N GLN A 34 1.18 -5.44 -0.35
CA GLN A 34 0.89 -4.55 -1.49
C GLN A 34 1.62 -3.21 -1.38
N ARG A 35 1.96 -2.61 -2.52
CA ARG A 35 2.56 -1.27 -2.62
C ARG A 35 1.76 -0.41 -3.59
N GLN A 36 1.47 0.83 -3.21
CA GLN A 36 0.84 1.77 -4.11
C GLN A 36 1.83 2.14 -5.24
N LYS A 37 1.39 2.00 -6.50
CA LYS A 37 2.13 2.51 -7.67
C LYS A 37 2.11 4.03 -7.54
N GLY A 38 3.26 4.61 -7.22
CA GLY A 38 3.35 6.04 -6.94
C GLY A 38 2.96 6.86 -8.17
N GLY A 39 1.77 7.44 -8.16
CA GLY A 39 1.59 8.74 -8.78
C GLY A 39 2.24 9.76 -7.86
N ARG A 40 2.92 10.76 -8.42
CA ARG A 40 3.09 12.05 -7.74
C ARG A 40 1.69 12.37 -7.20
N ILE A 41 1.47 12.29 -5.89
CA ILE A 41 0.32 12.97 -5.31
C ILE A 41 0.74 14.42 -5.44
N SER A 42 0.46 14.97 -6.62
CA SER A 42 0.46 16.38 -6.88
C SER A 42 -0.45 16.95 -5.81
N TRP A 43 0.12 17.42 -4.70
CA TRP A 43 -0.52 18.34 -3.76
C TRP A 43 -0.63 19.71 -4.44
N HIS A 44 -1.05 19.74 -5.71
CA HIS A 44 -1.61 20.93 -6.30
C HIS A 44 -3.09 20.84 -5.97
N VAL A 45 -3.45 21.62 -4.96
CA VAL A 45 -4.71 22.34 -4.85
C VAL A 45 -5.24 22.70 -6.23
#